data_AF-X1LJD6-F1
#
_entry.id   AF-X1LJD6-F1
#
_cell.length_a   1.000
_cell.length_b   1.000
_cell.length_c   1.000
_cell.angle_alpha   90.00
_cell.angle_beta   90.00
_cell.angle_gamma   90.00
#
_symmetry.space_group_name_H-M   'P 1'
#
loop_
_entity.id
_entity.type
_entity.pdbx_description
1 polymer ?
#
loop_
_entity_poly.entity_id
_entity_poly.type
_entity_poly.pdbx_seq_one_letter_code
_entity_poly.pdbx_strand_id
1 'polypeptide(L)'
;GDDIDRIVEIDPLTGELLTELDSVDIYPAKHFVTSHDKLMLAIENIQKELEERLSELKRQEKVLEAARLEARTNYDIEMLREAGYCTGVENYSRHLSGRAPGSPPWTLLDYFPDDFMLFIDESHMTLPQIRGMYHGDRSRKETLVEYGFRLPSALDNRPLNFTEFGQRIKQVVYTSATPADYEYEHSQQVAEQLVRPTGLLEPTVEVKPTMGQIDAS
;
A
#
# COMPACT_ATOMS: atom_id res chain seq x y z
N GLY A 1 1.12 -32.65 29.61
CA GLY A 1 0.89 -31.55 30.55
C GLY A 1 0.63 -30.41 29.64
N ASP A 2 -0.65 -30.14 29.43
CA ASP A 2 -1.14 -29.40 28.26
C ASP A 2 -1.78 -28.08 28.72
N ASP A 3 -1.53 -27.70 29.98
CA ASP A 3 -2.01 -26.50 30.64
C ASP A 3 -0.85 -25.50 30.80
N ILE A 4 -1.14 -24.20 30.66
CA ILE A 4 -0.17 -23.13 30.86
C ILE A 4 -0.15 -22.77 32.35
N ASP A 5 1.01 -22.96 33.00
CA ASP A 5 1.18 -22.65 34.43
C ASP A 5 1.23 -21.14 34.72
N ARG A 6 1.94 -20.37 33.88
CA ARG A 6 2.05 -18.90 33.98
C ARG A 6 2.56 -18.28 32.67
N ILE A 7 2.25 -17.00 32.48
CA ILE A 7 2.76 -16.18 31.37
C ILE A 7 3.52 -15.01 31.98
N VAL A 8 4.74 -14.73 31.53
CA VAL A 8 5.59 -13.66 32.08
C VAL A 8 6.17 -12.81 30.96
N GLU A 9 6.21 -11.50 31.18
CA GLU A 9 6.93 -10.54 30.36
C GLU A 9 8.36 -10.38 30.89
N ILE A 10 9.33 -10.40 29.99
CA ILE A 10 10.75 -10.30 30.31
C ILE A 10 11.40 -9.14 29.56
N ASP A 11 12.35 -8.47 30.21
CA ASP A 11 13.28 -7.58 29.52
C ASP A 11 14.29 -8.43 28.73
N PRO A 12 14.34 -8.33 27.39
CA PRO A 12 15.22 -9.15 26.56
C PRO A 12 16.72 -8.81 26.72
N LEU A 13 17.07 -7.64 27.28
CA LEU A 13 18.46 -7.19 27.47
C LEU A 13 19.02 -7.63 28.83
N THR A 14 18.22 -7.50 29.89
CA THR A 14 18.67 -7.77 31.27
C THR A 14 18.25 -9.15 31.77
N GLY A 15 17.20 -9.74 31.19
CA GLY A 15 16.58 -10.98 31.64
C GLY A 15 15.70 -10.82 32.89
N GLU A 16 15.42 -9.58 33.31
CA GLU A 16 14.55 -9.31 34.44
C GLU A 16 13.08 -9.65 34.11
N LEU A 17 12.39 -10.25 35.08
CA LEU A 17 10.94 -10.49 35.00
C LEU A 17 10.22 -9.17 35.29
N LEU A 18 9.49 -8.66 34.30
CA LEU A 18 8.79 -7.38 34.41
C LEU A 18 7.41 -7.55 35.06
N THR A 19 6.60 -8.48 34.54
CA THR A 19 5.26 -8.75 35.07
C THR A 19 4.79 -10.16 34.72
N GLU A 20 3.86 -10.68 35.51
CA GLU A 20 3.07 -11.87 35.20
C GLU A 20 1.75 -11.44 34.53
N LEU A 21 1.30 -12.21 33.54
CA LEU A 21 0.13 -11.92 32.70
C LEU A 21 -0.87 -13.07 32.78
N ASP A 22 -2.17 -12.75 32.76
CA ASP A 22 -3.24 -13.75 32.69
C ASP A 22 -3.44 -14.27 31.25
N SER A 23 -3.13 -13.45 30.25
CA SER A 23 -3.27 -13.79 28.83
C SER A 23 -2.34 -12.92 27.96
N VAL A 24 -1.97 -13.43 26.79
CA VAL A 24 -1.19 -12.67 25.80
C VAL A 24 -1.65 -13.03 24.38
N ASP A 25 -1.78 -12.01 23.53
CA ASP A 25 -2.04 -12.19 22.09
C ASP A 25 -0.72 -12.20 21.32
N ILE A 26 -0.45 -13.30 20.61
CA ILE A 26 0.74 -13.45 19.77
C ILE A 26 0.35 -13.27 18.30
N TYR A 27 0.72 -12.13 17.74
CA TYR A 27 0.45 -11.82 16.34
C TYR A 27 1.48 -12.48 15.40
N PRO A 28 1.11 -12.78 14.15
CA PRO A 28 2.04 -13.33 13.18
C PRO A 28 3.24 -12.40 12.92
N ALA A 29 4.43 -12.98 12.84
CA ALA A 29 5.67 -12.23 12.55
C ALA A 29 5.75 -11.68 11.11
N LYS A 30 4.81 -12.06 10.24
CA LYS A 30 4.75 -11.64 8.83
C LYS A 30 3.30 -11.32 8.45
N HIS A 31 3.09 -10.36 7.55
CA HIS A 31 1.76 -10.02 7.05
C HIS A 31 1.19 -11.00 6.02
N PHE A 32 2.05 -11.77 5.34
CA PHE A 32 1.64 -12.82 4.39
C PHE A 32 1.74 -14.19 5.06
N VAL A 33 0.70 -14.57 5.80
CA VAL A 33 0.58 -15.91 6.38
C VAL A 33 -0.62 -16.59 5.75
N THR A 34 -0.35 -17.63 4.97
CA THR A 34 -1.35 -18.43 4.26
C THR A 34 -1.17 -19.90 4.65
N SER A 35 -2.26 -20.64 4.82
CA SER A 35 -2.20 -22.09 5.08
C SER A 35 -1.64 -22.85 3.89
N HIS A 36 -1.04 -24.02 4.12
CA HIS A 36 -0.44 -24.85 3.07
C HIS A 36 -1.43 -25.15 1.93
N ASP A 37 -2.67 -25.51 2.24
CA ASP A 37 -3.70 -25.82 1.24
C ASP A 37 -4.03 -24.61 0.33
N LYS A 38 -4.13 -23.42 0.92
CA LYS A 38 -4.38 -22.18 0.17
C LYS A 38 -3.18 -21.79 -0.68
N LEU A 39 -1.96 -22.06 -0.20
CA LEU A 39 -0.74 -21.81 -0.96
C LEU A 39 -0.66 -22.71 -2.20
N MET A 40 -0.98 -24.00 -2.06
CA MET A 40 -0.99 -24.93 -3.19
C MET A 40 -2.02 -24.52 -4.27
N LEU A 41 -3.23 -24.13 -3.86
CA LEU A 41 -4.24 -23.60 -4.78
C LEU A 41 -3.77 -22.30 -5.47
N ALA A 42 -3.11 -21.41 -4.74
CA ALA A 42 -2.55 -20.18 -5.32
C ALA A 42 -1.48 -20.49 -6.38
N ILE A 43 -0.62 -21.49 -6.13
CA ILE A 43 0.41 -21.93 -7.08
C ILE A 43 -0.22 -22.47 -8.36
N GLU A 44 -1.27 -23.29 -8.27
CA GLU A 44 -2.00 -23.78 -9.45
C GLU A 44 -2.56 -22.62 -10.29
N ASN A 45 -3.15 -21.61 -9.64
CA ASN A 45 -3.66 -20.43 -10.33
C ASN A 45 -2.55 -19.57 -10.97
N ILE A 46 -1.37 -19.47 -10.34
CA ILE A 46 -0.20 -18.78 -10.90
C ILE A 46 0.31 -19.53 -12.13
N GLN A 47 0.38 -20.87 -12.08
CA GLN A 47 0.81 -21.69 -13.22
C GLN A 47 -0.14 -21.54 -14.41
N LYS A 48 -1.45 -21.54 -14.14
CA LYS A 48 -2.46 -21.31 -15.18
C LYS A 48 -2.32 -19.94 -15.85
N GLU A 49 -2.18 -18.87 -15.07
CA GLU A 49 -1.95 -17.53 -15.63
C GLU A 49 -0.64 -17.44 -16.43
N LEU A 50 0.41 -18.13 -15.95
CA LEU A 50 1.68 -18.21 -16.66
C LEU A 50 1.50 -18.88 -18.04
N GLU A 51 0.85 -20.03 -18.11
CA GLU A 51 0.60 -20.74 -19.38
C GLU A 51 -0.17 -19.88 -20.39
N GLU A 52 -1.23 -19.20 -19.92
CA GLU A 52 -2.04 -18.28 -20.73
C GLU A 52 -1.19 -17.11 -21.26
N ARG A 53 -0.41 -16.47 -20.37
CA ARG A 53 0.44 -15.32 -20.73
C ARG A 53 1.59 -15.70 -21.65
N LEU A 54 2.23 -16.86 -21.43
CA LEU A 54 3.29 -17.35 -22.31
C LEU A 54 2.75 -17.64 -23.72
N SER A 55 1.56 -18.23 -23.82
CA SER A 55 0.88 -18.46 -25.10
C SER A 55 0.58 -17.15 -25.82
N GLU A 56 0.15 -16.13 -25.09
CA GLU A 56 -0.07 -14.79 -25.63
C GLU A 56 1.23 -14.15 -26.17
N LEU A 57 2.30 -14.12 -25.36
CA LEU A 57 3.59 -13.53 -25.74
C LEU A 57 4.21 -14.25 -26.94
N LYS A 58 4.15 -15.59 -26.98
CA LYS A 58 4.65 -16.39 -28.11
C LYS A 58 3.89 -16.10 -29.42
N ARG A 59 2.56 -15.90 -29.35
CA ARG A 59 1.76 -15.48 -30.52
C ARG A 59 2.09 -14.06 -31.01
N GLN A 60 2.60 -13.20 -30.13
CA GLN A 60 3.06 -11.86 -30.46
C GLN A 60 4.53 -11.81 -30.89
N GLU A 61 5.17 -12.98 -31.09
CA GLU A 61 6.61 -13.10 -31.41
C GLU A 61 7.55 -12.52 -30.34
N LYS A 62 7.05 -12.29 -29.12
CA LYS A 62 7.81 -11.80 -27.95
C LYS A 62 8.51 -12.94 -27.21
N VAL A 63 9.42 -13.61 -27.92
CA VAL A 63 10.07 -14.85 -27.44
C VAL A 63 10.97 -14.58 -26.22
N LEU A 64 11.65 -13.43 -26.18
CA LEU A 64 12.55 -13.07 -25.08
C LEU A 64 11.76 -12.77 -23.79
N GLU A 65 10.67 -12.04 -23.90
CA GLU A 65 9.76 -11.72 -22.80
C GLU A 65 9.12 -13.00 -22.25
N ALA A 66 8.70 -13.91 -23.13
CA ALA A 66 8.15 -15.20 -22.71
C ALA A 66 9.19 -16.03 -21.93
N ALA A 67 10.41 -16.18 -22.47
CA ALA A 67 11.48 -16.93 -21.80
C ALA A 67 11.86 -16.33 -20.44
N ARG A 68 11.91 -14.99 -20.36
CA ARG A 68 12.16 -14.25 -19.12
C ARG A 68 11.08 -14.52 -18.08
N LEU A 69 9.81 -14.41 -18.48
CA LEU A 69 8.67 -14.61 -17.60
C LEU A 69 8.60 -16.05 -17.08
N GLU A 70 8.81 -17.02 -17.97
CA GLU A 70 8.82 -18.45 -17.66
C GLU A 70 9.89 -18.80 -16.63
N ALA A 71 11.15 -18.41 -16.89
CA ALA A 71 12.26 -18.68 -15.99
C ALA A 71 12.03 -18.08 -14.60
N ARG A 72 11.62 -16.80 -14.53
CA ARG A 72 11.39 -16.12 -13.26
C ARG A 72 10.23 -16.73 -12.48
N THR A 73 9.10 -16.96 -13.14
CA THR A 73 7.88 -17.43 -12.47
C THR A 73 8.03 -18.86 -11.98
N ASN A 74 8.68 -19.74 -12.74
CA ASN A 74 8.93 -21.12 -12.29
C ASN A 74 9.86 -21.17 -11.09
N TYR A 75 10.92 -20.35 -11.06
CA TYR A 75 11.78 -20.23 -9.88
C TYR A 75 11.01 -19.71 -8.65
N ASP A 76 10.20 -18.65 -8.82
CA ASP A 76 9.40 -18.10 -7.74
C ASP A 76 8.36 -19.15 -7.24
N ILE A 77 7.79 -19.99 -8.11
CA ILE A 77 6.90 -21.12 -7.75
C ILE A 77 7.64 -22.20 -6.95
N GLU A 78 8.84 -22.59 -7.36
CA GLU A 78 9.67 -23.59 -6.65
C GLU A 78 9.95 -23.12 -5.22
N MET A 79 10.38 -21.86 -5.07
CA MET A 79 10.60 -21.24 -3.76
C MET A 79 9.32 -21.21 -2.91
N LEU A 80 8.16 -20.91 -3.50
CA LEU A 80 6.88 -20.95 -2.80
C LEU A 80 6.53 -22.37 -2.33
N ARG A 81 6.80 -23.41 -3.12
CA ARG A 81 6.54 -24.81 -2.72
C ARG A 81 7.45 -25.28 -1.59
N GLU A 82 8.74 -24.97 -1.66
CA GLU A 82 9.74 -25.49 -0.72
C GLU A 82 9.84 -24.67 0.56
N ALA A 83 9.92 -23.34 0.44
CA ALA A 83 10.16 -22.44 1.56
C ALA A 83 8.89 -21.76 2.08
N GLY A 84 7.78 -21.81 1.33
CA GLY A 84 6.55 -21.08 1.64
C GLY A 84 6.63 -19.58 1.34
N TYR A 85 7.75 -19.09 0.78
CA TYR A 85 7.94 -17.69 0.39
C TYR A 85 8.94 -17.57 -0.76
N CYS A 86 8.86 -16.47 -1.50
CA CYS A 86 9.83 -16.11 -2.53
C CYS A 86 10.15 -14.60 -2.49
N THR A 87 11.23 -14.20 -3.16
CA THR A 87 11.60 -12.78 -3.25
C THR A 87 10.66 -12.04 -4.20
N GLY A 88 9.91 -11.07 -3.67
CA GLY A 88 8.89 -10.36 -4.41
C GLY A 88 7.52 -11.05 -4.37
N VAL A 89 7.24 -11.81 -3.31
CA VAL A 89 5.98 -12.54 -3.09
C VAL A 89 4.73 -11.66 -3.22
N GLU A 90 4.85 -10.36 -2.94
CA GLU A 90 3.76 -9.38 -3.07
C GLU A 90 3.20 -9.29 -4.49
N ASN A 91 4.00 -9.62 -5.52
CA ASN A 91 3.54 -9.64 -6.92
C ASN A 91 2.55 -10.78 -7.20
N TYR A 92 2.43 -11.75 -6.28
CA TYR A 92 1.45 -12.83 -6.32
C TYR A 92 0.31 -12.62 -5.30
N SER A 93 0.25 -11.45 -4.65
CA SER A 93 -0.67 -11.19 -3.53
C SER A 93 -2.13 -11.49 -3.85
N ARG A 94 -2.61 -11.18 -5.07
CA ARG A 94 -3.99 -11.52 -5.49
C ARG A 94 -4.23 -13.03 -5.45
N HIS A 95 -3.34 -13.82 -6.05
CA HIS A 95 -3.45 -15.28 -6.06
C HIS A 95 -3.37 -15.87 -4.65
N LEU A 96 -2.41 -15.39 -3.84
CA LEU A 96 -2.19 -15.85 -2.47
C LEU A 96 -3.36 -15.52 -1.54
N SER A 97 -4.11 -14.45 -1.84
CA SER A 97 -5.32 -14.06 -1.10
C SER A 97 -6.61 -14.62 -1.71
N GLY A 98 -6.54 -15.34 -2.83
CA GLY A 98 -7.71 -15.90 -3.52
C GLY A 98 -8.70 -14.84 -4.01
N ARG A 99 -8.25 -13.59 -4.23
CA ARG A 99 -9.12 -12.50 -4.66
C ARG A 99 -9.34 -12.52 -6.18
N ALA A 100 -10.47 -11.97 -6.63
CA ALA A 100 -10.76 -11.82 -8.06
C ALA A 100 -9.79 -10.83 -8.75
N PRO A 101 -9.51 -11.00 -10.06
CA PRO A 101 -8.74 -10.02 -10.83
C PRO A 101 -9.31 -8.60 -10.73
N GLY A 102 -8.44 -7.59 -10.63
CA GLY A 102 -8.84 -6.18 -10.50
C GLY A 102 -9.30 -5.74 -9.10
N SER A 103 -9.50 -6.68 -8.17
CA SER A 103 -9.99 -6.37 -6.82
C SER A 103 -9.04 -5.45 -6.04
N PRO A 104 -9.57 -4.52 -5.21
CA PRO A 104 -8.75 -3.62 -4.41
C PRO A 104 -7.97 -4.41 -3.36
N PRO A 105 -6.67 -4.10 -3.15
CA PRO A 105 -5.87 -4.73 -2.12
C PRO A 105 -6.33 -4.34 -0.73
N TRP A 106 -6.00 -5.19 0.25
CA TRP A 106 -6.11 -4.86 1.65
C TRP A 106 -5.04 -3.83 2.03
N THR A 107 -5.43 -2.86 2.83
CA THR A 107 -4.61 -1.73 3.29
C THR A 107 -4.78 -1.55 4.79
N LEU A 108 -4.03 -0.61 5.36
CA LEU A 108 -4.18 -0.23 6.77
C LEU A 108 -5.62 0.22 7.10
N LEU A 109 -6.32 0.86 6.15
CA LEU A 109 -7.70 1.32 6.37
C LEU A 109 -8.65 0.16 6.66
N ASP A 110 -8.39 -1.04 6.12
CA ASP A 110 -9.23 -2.22 6.31
C ASP A 110 -8.99 -2.89 7.68
N TYR A 111 -7.97 -2.47 8.45
CA TYR A 111 -7.73 -2.92 9.82
C TYR A 111 -8.44 -2.05 10.86
N PHE A 112 -8.85 -0.85 10.48
CA PHE A 112 -9.61 0.02 11.37
C PHE A 112 -11.06 -0.44 11.48
N PRO A 113 -11.71 -0.23 12.63
CA PRO A 113 -13.15 -0.35 12.74
C PRO A 113 -13.86 0.53 11.71
N ASP A 114 -15.07 0.11 11.35
CA ASP A 114 -15.90 0.75 10.35
C ASP A 114 -16.22 2.23 10.63
N ASP A 115 -16.06 2.72 11.86
CA ASP A 115 -16.39 4.06 12.35
C ASP A 115 -15.15 4.90 12.69
N PHE A 116 -13.97 4.55 12.16
CA PHE A 116 -12.76 5.34 12.37
C PHE A 116 -12.87 6.75 11.77
N MET A 117 -12.07 7.67 12.32
CA MET A 117 -11.91 9.03 11.83
C MET A 117 -10.53 9.22 11.20
N LEU A 118 -10.50 9.79 9.99
CA LEU A 118 -9.26 10.11 9.29
C LEU A 118 -8.95 11.60 9.41
N PHE A 119 -7.71 11.94 9.74
CA PHE A 119 -7.18 13.30 9.60
C PHE A 119 -6.19 13.32 8.45
N ILE A 120 -6.38 14.24 7.50
CA ILE A 120 -5.46 14.42 6.38
C ILE A 120 -4.78 15.77 6.55
N ASP A 121 -3.52 15.71 6.96
CA ASP A 121 -2.68 16.89 7.10
C ASP A 121 -2.15 17.42 5.78
N GLU A 122 -2.01 18.74 5.70
CA GLU A 122 -1.74 19.51 4.48
C GLU A 122 -2.53 18.96 3.28
N SER A 123 -3.86 18.84 3.46
CA SER A 123 -4.75 18.13 2.54
C SER A 123 -4.61 18.52 1.08
N HIS A 124 -4.33 19.80 0.83
CA HIS A 124 -4.16 20.39 -0.50
C HIS A 124 -2.98 19.78 -1.28
N MET A 125 -1.99 19.21 -0.58
CA MET A 125 -0.86 18.48 -1.15
C MET A 125 -1.03 16.97 -1.01
N THR A 126 -1.51 16.51 0.14
CA THR A 126 -1.64 15.07 0.46
C THR A 126 -2.65 14.37 -0.44
N LEU A 127 -3.80 15.00 -0.74
CA LEU A 127 -4.82 14.40 -1.61
C LEU A 127 -4.35 14.21 -3.06
N PRO A 128 -3.73 15.21 -3.73
CA PRO A 128 -3.08 15.00 -5.03
C PRO A 128 -2.03 13.88 -5.01
N GLN A 129 -1.24 13.79 -3.94
CA GLN A 129 -0.24 12.73 -3.80
C GLN A 129 -0.91 11.35 -3.76
N ILE A 130 -1.90 11.14 -2.88
CA ILE A 130 -2.67 9.88 -2.79
C ILE A 130 -3.26 9.51 -4.16
N ARG A 131 -3.87 10.48 -4.86
CA ARG A 131 -4.43 10.27 -6.19
C ARG A 131 -3.38 9.82 -7.21
N GLY A 132 -2.17 10.39 -7.16
CA GLY A 132 -1.07 10.08 -8.08
C GLY A 132 -0.45 8.69 -7.88
N MET A 133 -0.50 8.13 -6.66
CA MET A 133 0.17 6.87 -6.32
C MET A 133 -0.25 5.70 -7.22
N TYR A 134 -1.56 5.53 -7.46
CA TYR A 134 -2.08 4.46 -8.32
C TYR A 134 -1.57 4.54 -9.75
N HIS A 135 -1.61 5.73 -10.36
CA HIS A 135 -1.22 5.91 -11.76
C HIS A 135 0.28 5.73 -11.95
N GLY A 136 1.09 6.26 -11.02
CA GLY A 136 2.55 6.08 -11.05
C GLY A 136 2.96 4.62 -10.90
N ASP A 137 2.38 3.91 -9.92
CA ASP A 137 2.67 2.49 -9.72
C ASP A 137 2.21 1.63 -10.89
N ARG A 138 1.01 1.88 -11.42
CA ARG A 138 0.45 1.16 -12.55
C ARG A 138 1.31 1.32 -13.81
N SER A 139 1.71 2.54 -14.17
CA SER A 139 2.55 2.80 -15.34
C SER A 139 3.87 2.03 -15.29
N ARG A 140 4.53 2.03 -14.13
CA ARG A 140 5.76 1.28 -13.90
C ARG A 140 5.54 -0.23 -14.04
N LYS A 141 4.48 -0.77 -13.43
CA LYS A 141 4.19 -2.21 -13.47
C LYS A 141 3.72 -2.69 -14.84
N GLU A 142 2.98 -1.87 -15.59
CA GLU A 142 2.58 -2.19 -16.98
C GLU A 142 3.82 -2.42 -17.85
N THR A 143 4.87 -1.60 -17.68
CA THR A 143 6.14 -1.80 -18.38
C THR A 143 6.80 -3.14 -18.00
N LEU A 144 6.81 -3.51 -16.71
CA LEU A 144 7.35 -4.80 -16.27
C LEU A 144 6.58 -5.99 -16.85
N VAL A 145 5.25 -5.90 -16.94
CA VAL A 145 4.39 -6.94 -17.51
C VAL A 145 4.55 -7.03 -19.04
N GLU A 146 4.68 -5.89 -19.70
CA GLU A 146 4.86 -5.80 -21.15
C GLU A 146 6.17 -6.46 -21.58
N TYR A 147 7.24 -6.22 -20.84
CA TYR A 147 8.55 -6.83 -21.06
C TYR A 147 8.73 -8.18 -20.33
N GLY A 148 7.66 -8.85 -19.88
CA GLY A 148 7.75 -10.22 -19.35
C GLY A 148 8.60 -10.37 -18.07
N PHE A 149 8.76 -9.32 -17.27
CA PHE A 149 9.39 -9.41 -15.94
C PHE A 149 8.42 -9.94 -14.88
N ARG A 150 7.11 -9.70 -15.05
CA ARG A 150 6.04 -10.09 -14.11
C ARG A 150 4.77 -10.51 -14.84
N LEU A 151 3.95 -11.31 -14.17
CA LEU A 151 2.61 -11.69 -14.64
C LEU A 151 1.64 -10.49 -14.62
N PRO A 152 0.58 -10.50 -15.43
CA PRO A 152 -0.47 -9.47 -15.39
C PRO A 152 -1.06 -9.24 -13.99
N SER A 153 -1.23 -10.30 -13.20
CA SER A 153 -1.68 -10.23 -11.81
C SER A 153 -0.82 -9.37 -10.88
N ALA A 154 0.43 -9.08 -11.24
CA ALA A 154 1.25 -8.15 -10.48
C ALA A 154 0.66 -6.73 -10.46
N LEU A 155 -0.18 -6.37 -11.44
CA LEU A 155 -0.91 -5.09 -11.45
C LEU A 155 -1.96 -5.01 -10.35
N ASP A 156 -2.45 -6.14 -9.84
CA ASP A 156 -3.42 -6.20 -8.74
C ASP A 156 -2.75 -6.02 -7.36
N ASN A 157 -1.42 -6.05 -7.30
CA ASN A 157 -0.62 -5.61 -6.17
C ASN A 157 -0.29 -4.12 -6.34
N ARG A 158 -1.10 -3.23 -5.77
CA ARG A 158 -1.05 -1.79 -6.06
C ARG A 158 -1.54 -0.97 -4.88
N PRO A 159 -1.33 0.35 -4.83
CA PRO A 159 -2.09 1.20 -3.93
C PRO A 159 -3.56 1.28 -4.38
N LEU A 160 -4.42 1.75 -3.48
CA LEU A 160 -5.81 2.10 -3.83
C LEU A 160 -5.81 3.22 -4.87
N ASN A 161 -6.75 3.16 -5.80
CA ASN A 161 -7.09 4.34 -6.58
C ASN A 161 -7.91 5.31 -5.71
N PHE A 162 -8.03 6.56 -6.18
CA PHE A 162 -8.67 7.61 -5.38
C PHE A 162 -10.14 7.33 -5.06
N THR A 163 -10.86 6.65 -5.96
CA THR A 163 -12.24 6.22 -5.73
C THR A 163 -12.33 5.15 -4.65
N GLU A 164 -11.47 4.13 -4.70
CA GLU A 164 -11.40 3.06 -3.70
C GLU A 164 -10.98 3.57 -2.31
N PHE A 165 -10.15 4.61 -2.26
CA PHE A 165 -9.78 5.32 -1.04
C PHE A 165 -11.00 6.05 -0.47
N GLY A 166 -11.69 6.86 -1.29
CA GLY A 166 -12.90 7.58 -0.86
C GLY A 166 -14.02 6.66 -0.35
N GLN A 167 -14.19 5.48 -0.96
CA GLN A 167 -15.19 4.49 -0.52
C GLN A 167 -14.95 3.92 0.89
N ARG A 168 -13.70 3.95 1.37
CA ARG A 168 -13.33 3.45 2.70
C ARG A 168 -13.44 4.50 3.79
N ILE A 169 -13.59 5.77 3.42
CA ILE A 169 -13.56 6.88 4.36
C ILE A 169 -14.99 7.29 4.67
N LYS A 170 -15.39 7.08 5.93
CA LYS A 170 -16.71 7.51 6.42
C LYS A 170 -16.68 8.87 7.07
N GLN A 171 -15.62 9.17 7.83
CA GLN A 171 -15.42 10.45 8.49
C GLN A 171 -13.99 10.93 8.26
N VAL A 172 -13.86 12.17 7.80
CA VAL A 172 -12.56 12.78 7.50
C VAL A 172 -12.54 14.25 7.89
N VAL A 173 -11.40 14.69 8.42
CA VAL A 173 -11.05 16.09 8.65
C VAL A 173 -9.86 16.42 7.76
N TYR A 174 -10.05 17.38 6.86
CA TYR A 174 -8.97 17.94 6.06
C TYR A 174 -8.35 19.10 6.82
N THR A 175 -7.06 19.05 7.12
CA THR A 175 -6.33 20.14 7.76
C THR A 175 -5.38 20.77 6.74
N SER A 176 -5.56 22.07 6.50
CA SER A 176 -4.74 22.84 5.55
C SER A 176 -4.93 24.33 5.80
N ALA A 177 -3.85 25.10 5.71
CA ALA A 177 -3.93 26.56 5.68
C ALA A 177 -4.46 27.08 4.34
N THR A 178 -4.32 26.28 3.27
CA THR A 178 -4.74 26.60 1.90
C THR A 178 -5.50 25.42 1.30
N PRO A 179 -6.71 25.08 1.78
CA PRO A 179 -7.50 23.98 1.22
C PRO A 179 -7.75 24.17 -0.28
N ALA A 180 -7.71 23.10 -1.07
CA ALA A 180 -8.03 23.14 -2.49
C ALA A 180 -9.54 22.88 -2.74
N ASP A 181 -9.95 22.97 -4.01
CA ASP A 181 -11.37 22.87 -4.41
C ASP A 181 -12.02 21.55 -3.94
N TYR A 182 -11.27 20.44 -3.98
CA TYR A 182 -11.79 19.14 -3.58
C TYR A 182 -12.26 19.15 -2.11
N GLU A 183 -11.48 19.73 -1.22
CA GLU A 183 -11.81 19.81 0.20
C GLU A 183 -13.05 20.67 0.43
N TYR A 184 -13.18 21.81 -0.26
CA TYR A 184 -14.37 22.65 -0.16
C TYR A 184 -15.62 21.95 -0.69
N GLU A 185 -15.52 21.26 -1.83
CA GLU A 185 -16.64 20.53 -2.45
C GLU A 185 -17.14 19.36 -1.61
N HIS A 186 -16.26 18.73 -0.83
CA HIS A 186 -16.56 17.50 -0.07
C HIS A 186 -16.74 17.75 1.43
N SER A 187 -16.62 19.00 1.90
CA SER A 187 -16.81 19.36 3.30
C SER A 187 -18.22 19.86 3.56
N GLN A 188 -18.87 19.31 4.60
CA GLN A 188 -20.15 19.83 5.08
C GLN A 188 -20.00 21.12 5.88
N GLN A 189 -18.85 21.30 6.52
CA GLN A 189 -18.53 22.47 7.34
C GLN A 189 -17.03 22.79 7.20
N VAL A 190 -16.74 24.08 7.09
CA VAL A 190 -15.37 24.62 7.18
C VAL A 190 -15.21 25.24 8.57
N ALA A 191 -14.18 24.82 9.30
CA ALA A 191 -13.84 25.36 10.61
C ALA A 191 -12.55 26.19 10.50
N GLU A 192 -12.65 27.50 10.64
CA GLU A 192 -11.50 28.41 10.53
C GLU A 192 -10.78 28.56 11.88
N GLN A 193 -9.46 28.42 11.86
CA GLN A 193 -8.60 28.65 13.02
C GLN A 193 -7.49 29.65 12.67
N LEU A 194 -7.81 30.94 12.72
CA LEU A 194 -6.89 32.03 12.37
C LEU A 194 -6.10 32.57 13.58
N VAL A 195 -6.68 32.50 14.78
CA VAL A 195 -6.09 33.06 15.99
C VAL A 195 -5.00 32.13 16.53
N ARG A 196 -3.76 32.62 16.57
CA ARG A 196 -2.63 31.90 17.18
C ARG A 196 -2.63 32.12 18.70
N PRO A 197 -2.50 31.07 19.53
CA PRO A 197 -2.44 31.23 20.99
C PRO A 197 -1.31 32.15 21.49
N THR A 198 -0.24 32.28 20.70
CA THR A 198 0.91 33.16 20.99
C THR A 198 0.66 34.63 20.69
N GLY A 199 -0.43 34.98 19.98
CA GLY A 199 -0.70 36.35 19.54
C GLY A 199 0.13 36.82 18.33
N LEU A 200 0.87 35.93 17.67
CA LEU A 200 1.63 36.28 16.47
C LEU A 200 0.71 36.71 15.32
N LEU A 201 0.91 37.94 14.82
CA LEU A 201 0.19 38.50 13.70
C LEU A 201 0.74 38.02 12.35
N GLU A 202 -0.06 38.10 11.30
CA GLU A 202 0.41 37.89 9.93
C GLU A 202 1.42 38.97 9.50
N PRO A 203 2.41 38.63 8.66
CA PRO A 203 3.39 39.59 8.19
C PRO A 203 2.76 40.64 7.25
N THR A 204 3.31 41.86 7.26
CA THR A 204 2.93 42.89 6.29
C THR A 204 3.51 42.59 4.91
N VAL A 205 2.71 42.76 3.85
CA VAL A 205 3.13 42.54 2.46
C VAL A 205 3.26 43.89 1.73
N GLU A 206 4.41 44.13 1.08
CA GLU A 206 4.67 45.32 0.25
C GLU A 206 5.05 44.89 -1.18
N VAL A 207 4.42 45.47 -2.20
CA VAL A 207 4.71 45.18 -3.62
C VAL A 207 5.54 46.31 -4.21
N LYS A 208 6.75 45.99 -4.73
CA LYS A 208 7.68 46.96 -5.33
C LYS A 208 7.89 46.70 -6.82
N PRO A 209 8.15 47.73 -7.65
CA PRO A 209 8.52 47.55 -9.06
C PRO A 209 9.78 46.71 -9.21
N THR A 210 9.87 45.92 -10.28
CA THR A 210 11.01 45.02 -10.56
C THR A 210 12.33 45.74 -10.84
N MET A 211 12.27 47.02 -11.21
CA MET A 211 13.45 47.84 -11.53
C MET A 211 14.38 47.96 -10.32
N GLY A 212 15.64 47.51 -10.45
CA GLY A 212 16.65 47.57 -9.39
C GLY A 212 16.57 46.46 -8.33
N GLN A 213 15.71 45.43 -8.51
CA GLN A 213 15.63 44.28 -7.59
C GLN A 213 16.60 43.14 -7.93
N ILE A 214 17.12 43.12 -9.16
CA ILE A 214 18.09 42.14 -9.63
C ILE A 214 19.34 42.95 -10.02
N ASP A 215 20.42 42.84 -9.25
CA ASP A 215 21.74 43.26 -9.72
C ASP A 215 22.09 42.36 -10.91
N ALA A 216 21.91 42.87 -12.12
CA ALA A 216 22.51 42.26 -13.30
C ALA A 216 24.01 42.58 -13.25
N SER A 217 24.77 41.74 -12.55
CA SER A 217 26.23 41.66 -12.67
C SER A 217 26.63 41.27 -14.08
#